data_AF-A0A7S3IVI8-F1
#
_entry.id   AF-A0A7S3IVI8-F1
#
_cell.length_a   1.000
_cell.length_b   1.000
_cell.length_c   1.000
_cell.angle_alpha   90.00
_cell.angle_beta   90.00
_cell.angle_gamma   90.00
#
_symmetry.space_group_name_H-M   'P 1'
#
loop_
_entity.id
_entity.type
_entity.pdbx_description
1 polymer ?
#
loop_
_entity_poly.entity_id
_entity_poly.type
_entity_poly.pdbx_seq_one_letter_code
_entity_poly.pdbx_strand_id
1 'polypeptide(L)'
;LSNEMAKLAKLWRLEFSILSVNHSEQVKLSLKIFNLFFYLLIYIHFSACTLFYVSDQSRDWVPSQDKYQSGEVDFYSEDTVTQYIVSFYISILILTGNEVYAESNFHIALISTMSIMGALIIAHIFGTITLVVSTLNRKSQ
;
A
#
# COMPACT_ATOMS: atom_id res chain seq x y z
N LEU A 1 -8.18 -14.63 -6.73
CA LEU A 1 -7.02 -13.79 -6.36
C LEU A 1 -5.83 -13.89 -7.33
N SER A 2 -5.37 -15.10 -7.71
CA SER A 2 -4.17 -15.27 -8.57
C SER A 2 -4.24 -14.59 -9.95
N ASN A 3 -5.42 -14.52 -10.58
CA ASN A 3 -5.59 -13.89 -11.90
C ASN A 3 -5.54 -12.34 -11.88
N GLU A 4 -5.85 -11.69 -10.75
CA GLU A 4 -5.75 -10.23 -10.61
C GLU A 4 -4.29 -9.81 -10.36
N MET A 5 -3.54 -10.60 -9.59
CA MET A 5 -2.10 -10.42 -9.35
C MET A 5 -1.29 -10.44 -10.67
N ALA A 6 -1.66 -11.32 -11.60
CA ALA A 6 -1.03 -11.41 -12.93
C ALA A 6 -1.35 -10.21 -13.84
N LYS A 7 -2.48 -9.52 -13.64
CA LYS A 7 -2.82 -8.29 -14.36
C LYS A 7 -2.02 -7.10 -13.82
N LEU A 8 -1.77 -7.04 -12.51
CA LEU A 8 -0.94 -6.00 -11.88
C LEU A 8 0.55 -6.09 -12.30
N ALA A 9 1.07 -7.29 -12.55
CA ALA A 9 2.40 -7.47 -13.13
C ALA A 9 2.55 -6.82 -14.53
N LYS A 10 1.45 -6.63 -15.27
CA LYS A 10 1.48 -5.88 -16.54
C LYS A 10 1.60 -4.38 -16.34
N LEU A 11 1.17 -3.81 -15.21
CA LEU A 11 1.34 -2.39 -14.89
C LEU A 11 2.81 -2.02 -14.63
N TRP A 12 3.65 -2.98 -14.18
CA TRP A 12 5.09 -2.77 -14.05
C TRP A 12 5.77 -2.38 -15.37
N ARG A 13 5.17 -2.70 -16.53
CA ARG A 13 5.66 -2.28 -17.86
C ARG A 13 5.54 -0.78 -18.14
N LEU A 14 4.86 -0.01 -17.29
CA LEU A 14 4.72 1.44 -17.46
C LEU A 14 6.06 2.18 -17.30
N GLU A 15 7.00 1.63 -16.54
CA GLU A 15 8.34 2.21 -16.34
C GLU A 15 9.15 2.32 -17.65
N PHE A 16 8.91 1.41 -18.60
CA PHE A 16 9.54 1.44 -19.92
C PHE A 16 8.94 2.52 -20.84
N SER A 17 7.67 2.89 -20.64
CA SER A 17 6.99 3.83 -21.53
C SER A 17 7.41 5.29 -21.28
N ILE A 18 7.76 5.66 -20.04
CA ILE A 18 8.16 7.02 -19.66
C ILE A 18 9.46 7.46 -20.36
N LEU A 19 10.37 6.52 -20.65
CA LEU A 19 11.63 6.79 -21.38
C LEU A 19 11.43 7.09 -22.87
N SER A 20 10.31 6.66 -23.44
CA SER A 20 10.03 6.80 -24.89
C SER A 20 9.22 8.05 -25.25
N VAL A 21 8.66 8.75 -24.25
CA VAL A 21 7.75 9.88 -24.49
C VAL A 21 8.54 11.17 -24.71
N ASN A 22 8.61 11.60 -25.97
CA ASN A 22 9.18 12.89 -26.40
C ASN A 22 8.19 14.05 -26.12
N HIS A 23 7.80 14.25 -24.87
CA HIS A 23 6.95 15.37 -24.44
C HIS A 23 7.72 16.37 -23.58
N SER A 24 7.12 17.54 -23.32
CA SER A 24 7.73 18.58 -22.50
C SER A 24 8.16 18.02 -21.14
N GLU A 25 9.31 18.49 -20.65
CA GLU A 25 9.89 18.04 -19.39
C GLU A 25 8.91 18.12 -18.21
N GLN A 26 7.94 19.06 -18.25
CA GLN A 26 6.88 19.17 -17.26
C GLN A 26 5.93 17.95 -17.26
N VAL A 27 5.54 17.46 -18.43
CA VAL A 27 4.68 16.27 -18.57
C VAL A 27 5.39 15.02 -18.05
N LYS A 28 6.70 14.89 -18.31
CA LYS A 28 7.51 13.77 -17.78
C LYS A 28 7.56 13.80 -16.24
N LEU A 29 7.73 14.97 -15.65
CA LEU A 29 7.77 15.16 -14.19
C LEU A 29 6.41 14.83 -13.55
N SER A 30 5.30 15.31 -14.12
CA SER A 30 3.95 14.98 -13.65
C SER A 30 3.64 13.49 -13.78
N LEU A 31 4.04 12.85 -14.88
CA LEU A 31 3.86 11.42 -15.10
C LEU A 31 4.67 10.58 -14.10
N LYS A 32 5.87 11.05 -13.70
CA LYS A 32 6.68 10.39 -12.66
C LYS A 32 5.99 10.42 -11.30
N ILE A 33 5.41 11.56 -10.90
CA ILE A 33 4.64 11.69 -9.65
C ILE A 33 3.41 10.79 -9.70
N PHE A 34 2.70 10.78 -10.82
CA PHE A 34 1.54 9.91 -11.01
C PHE A 34 1.91 8.44 -10.88
N ASN A 35 3.01 8.00 -11.52
CA ASN A 35 3.47 6.61 -11.42
C ASN A 35 3.82 6.20 -9.97
N LEU A 36 4.40 7.11 -9.18
CA LEU A 36 4.65 6.87 -7.75
C LEU A 36 3.37 6.63 -6.95
N PHE A 37 2.29 7.35 -7.25
CA PHE A 37 1.00 7.11 -6.61
C PHE A 37 0.44 5.72 -6.95
N PHE A 38 0.62 5.24 -8.18
CA PHE A 38 0.24 3.87 -8.55
C PHE A 38 1.07 2.82 -7.81
N TYR A 39 2.38 3.01 -7.67
CA TYR A 39 3.21 2.11 -6.86
C TYR A 39 2.73 2.04 -5.41
N LEU A 40 2.29 3.17 -4.84
CA LEU A 40 1.72 3.21 -3.50
C LEU A 40 0.42 2.41 -3.40
N LEU A 41 -0.52 2.57 -4.34
CA LEU A 41 -1.78 1.81 -4.35
C LEU A 41 -1.54 0.31 -4.50
N ILE A 42 -0.61 -0.07 -5.36
CA ILE A 42 -0.21 -1.46 -5.55
C ILE A 42 0.37 -2.02 -4.25
N TYR A 43 1.24 -1.27 -3.58
CA TYR A 43 1.78 -1.66 -2.29
C TYR A 43 0.68 -1.91 -1.24
N ILE A 44 -0.27 -0.98 -1.11
CA ILE A 44 -1.40 -1.12 -0.17
C ILE A 44 -2.22 -2.37 -0.51
N HIS A 45 -2.51 -2.63 -1.79
CA HIS A 45 -3.25 -3.82 -2.22
C HIS A 45 -2.50 -5.13 -1.87
N PHE A 46 -1.19 -5.20 -2.13
CA PHE A 46 -0.40 -6.38 -1.79
C PHE A 46 -0.32 -6.61 -0.27
N SER A 47 -0.15 -5.55 0.51
CA SER A 47 -0.18 -5.61 1.97
C SER A 47 -1.55 -6.09 2.46
N ALA A 48 -2.64 -5.59 1.88
CA ALA A 48 -4.01 -5.97 2.23
C ALA A 48 -4.30 -7.43 1.89
N CYS A 49 -3.91 -7.90 0.69
CA CYS A 49 -4.07 -9.29 0.30
C CYS A 49 -3.23 -10.24 1.15
N THR A 50 -2.02 -9.83 1.52
CA THR A 50 -1.14 -10.63 2.39
C THR A 50 -1.73 -10.73 3.79
N LEU A 51 -2.18 -9.61 4.36
CA LEU A 51 -2.83 -9.59 5.66
C LEU A 51 -4.11 -10.43 5.66
N PHE A 52 -4.99 -10.23 4.67
CA PHE A 52 -6.21 -11.02 4.51
C PHE A 52 -5.93 -12.53 4.41
N TYR A 53 -4.96 -12.94 3.58
CA TYR A 53 -4.62 -14.35 3.41
C TYR A 53 -4.04 -14.97 4.68
N VAL A 54 -3.14 -14.26 5.37
CA VAL A 54 -2.54 -14.76 6.61
C VAL A 54 -3.59 -14.86 7.71
N SER A 55 -4.43 -13.84 7.87
CA SER A 55 -5.48 -13.81 8.89
C SER A 55 -6.54 -14.90 8.65
N ASP A 56 -6.94 -15.17 7.41
CA ASP A 56 -7.87 -16.27 7.10
C ASP A 56 -7.28 -17.65 7.46
N GLN A 57 -5.96 -17.83 7.31
CA GLN A 57 -5.30 -19.10 7.60
C GLN A 57 -5.15 -19.39 9.09
N SER A 58 -4.78 -18.38 9.88
CA SER A 58 -4.49 -18.56 11.32
C SER A 58 -5.68 -18.25 12.23
N ARG A 59 -6.64 -17.44 11.77
CA ARG A 59 -7.84 -17.00 12.51
C ARG A 59 -7.58 -16.48 13.93
N ASP A 60 -6.38 -15.99 14.16
CA ASP A 60 -5.83 -15.53 15.45
C ASP A 60 -5.72 -14.01 15.53
N TRP A 61 -5.86 -13.32 14.39
CA TRP A 61 -5.80 -11.87 14.32
C TRP A 61 -7.19 -11.28 14.21
N VAL A 62 -7.52 -10.30 15.04
CA VAL A 62 -8.78 -9.57 14.96
C VAL A 62 -8.46 -8.07 14.87
N PRO A 63 -9.14 -7.31 13.99
CA PRO A 63 -8.95 -5.87 13.93
C PRO A 63 -9.22 -5.24 15.30
N SER A 64 -8.46 -4.21 15.66
CA SER A 64 -8.61 -3.53 16.95
C SER A 64 -10.00 -2.95 17.17
N GLN A 65 -10.71 -2.57 16.09
CA GLN A 65 -12.08 -2.06 16.13
C GLN A 65 -13.08 -3.11 16.64
N ASP A 66 -12.89 -4.37 16.25
CA ASP A 66 -13.80 -5.47 16.61
C ASP A 66 -13.44 -6.05 17.98
N LYS A 67 -12.17 -5.95 18.40
CA LYS A 67 -11.71 -6.42 19.71
C LYS A 67 -12.36 -5.71 20.90
N TYR A 68 -12.75 -4.44 20.76
CA TYR A 68 -13.40 -3.67 21.83
C TYR A 68 -14.93 -3.80 21.84
N GLN A 69 -15.54 -4.34 20.77
CA GLN A 69 -16.96 -4.66 20.75
C GLN A 69 -17.17 -6.04 21.38
N SER A 70 -17.31 -6.04 22.70
CA SER A 70 -17.58 -7.21 23.52
C SER A 70 -18.88 -7.92 23.09
N GLY A 71 -18.78 -8.88 22.17
CA GLY A 71 -19.66 -10.04 22.12
C GLY A 71 -20.43 -10.37 20.84
N GLU A 72 -20.45 -9.54 19.79
CA GLU A 72 -21.41 -9.77 18.67
C GLU A 72 -20.85 -9.68 17.24
N VAL A 73 -19.66 -9.12 17.01
CA VAL A 73 -19.09 -8.97 15.65
C VAL A 73 -17.85 -9.85 15.51
N ASP A 74 -18.01 -11.03 14.90
CA ASP A 74 -16.90 -11.89 14.50
C ASP A 74 -16.45 -11.46 13.10
N PHE A 75 -15.28 -10.81 13.01
CA PHE A 75 -14.63 -10.42 11.75
C PHE A 75 -14.64 -11.57 10.72
N TYR A 76 -14.48 -12.82 11.17
CA TYR A 76 -14.43 -13.98 10.29
C TYR A 76 -15.81 -14.47 9.82
N SER A 77 -16.90 -13.96 10.42
CA SER A 77 -18.27 -14.25 10.04
C SER A 77 -18.83 -13.30 8.97
N GLU A 78 -18.17 -12.16 8.76
CA GLU A 78 -18.54 -11.16 7.77
C GLU A 78 -18.28 -11.63 6.34
N ASP A 79 -18.89 -10.96 5.37
CA ASP A 79 -18.66 -11.27 3.96
C ASP A 79 -17.19 -11.01 3.54
N THR A 80 -16.73 -11.75 2.53
CA THR A 80 -15.34 -11.67 2.05
C THR A 80 -14.94 -10.28 1.57
N VAL A 81 -15.89 -9.48 1.07
CA VAL A 81 -15.62 -8.12 0.60
C VAL A 81 -15.38 -7.20 1.80
N THR A 82 -16.21 -7.30 2.83
CA THR A 82 -16.04 -6.57 4.09
C THR A 82 -14.71 -6.91 4.76
N GLN A 83 -14.38 -8.20 4.87
CA GLN A 83 -13.09 -8.62 5.42
C GLN A 83 -11.90 -8.04 4.64
N TYR A 84 -11.96 -8.06 3.30
CA TYR A 84 -10.94 -7.47 2.46
C TYR A 84 -10.84 -5.94 2.62
N ILE A 85 -11.96 -5.23 2.70
CA ILE A 85 -12.00 -3.77 2.92
C ILE A 85 -11.35 -3.41 4.25
N VAL A 86 -11.64 -4.16 5.30
CA VAL A 86 -11.01 -3.97 6.62
C VAL A 86 -9.50 -4.24 6.54
N SER A 87 -9.05 -5.33 5.92
CA SER A 87 -7.61 -5.57 5.72
C SER A 87 -6.93 -4.47 4.88
N PHE A 88 -7.65 -3.90 3.91
CA PHE A 88 -7.19 -2.76 3.11
C PHE A 88 -7.05 -1.49 3.96
N TYR A 89 -8.03 -1.21 4.81
CA TYR A 89 -7.98 -0.12 5.78
C TYR A 89 -6.81 -0.27 6.76
N ILE A 90 -6.61 -1.46 7.33
CA ILE A 90 -5.46 -1.74 8.20
C ILE A 90 -4.13 -1.56 7.46
N SER A 91 -4.04 -1.94 6.19
CA SER A 91 -2.82 -1.74 5.40
C SER A 91 -2.46 -0.26 5.20
N ILE A 92 -3.46 0.62 5.14
CA ILE A 92 -3.26 2.07 5.13
C ILE A 92 -2.74 2.56 6.50
N LEU A 93 -3.27 2.01 7.60
CA LEU A 93 -2.77 2.32 8.95
C LEU A 93 -1.31 1.90 9.12
N ILE A 94 -0.94 0.70 8.67
CA ILE A 94 0.45 0.22 8.67
C ILE A 94 1.34 1.17 7.87
N LEU A 95 0.92 1.55 6.66
CA LEU A 95 1.66 2.46 5.79
C LEU A 95 1.89 3.83 6.46
N THR A 96 0.90 4.34 7.18
CA THR A 96 0.98 5.64 7.86
C THR A 96 1.67 5.58 9.22
N GLY A 97 2.12 4.40 9.65
CA GLY A 97 2.81 4.20 10.93
C GLY A 97 1.90 4.22 12.15
N ASN A 98 0.59 3.99 11.96
CA ASN A 98 -0.35 3.85 13.07
C ASN A 98 -0.19 2.50 13.77
N GLU A 99 -0.63 2.44 15.03
CA GLU A 99 -0.60 1.21 15.81
C GLU A 99 -1.59 0.19 15.25
N VAL A 100 -1.09 -1.01 14.98
CA VAL A 100 -1.90 -2.17 14.60
C VAL A 100 -1.67 -3.26 15.62
N TYR A 101 -2.78 -3.72 16.20
CA TYR A 101 -2.76 -4.75 17.21
C TYR A 101 -2.47 -6.11 16.56
N ALA A 102 -1.56 -6.89 17.15
CA ALA A 102 -1.14 -8.20 16.68
C ALA A 102 -1.03 -9.16 17.87
N GLU A 103 -1.67 -10.32 17.80
CA GLU A 103 -1.68 -11.31 18.91
C GLU A 103 -0.55 -12.33 18.78
N SER A 104 -0.18 -12.70 17.56
CA SER A 104 0.82 -13.71 17.28
C SER A 104 2.17 -13.11 16.89
N ASN A 105 3.26 -13.75 17.32
CA ASN A 105 4.63 -13.38 16.96
C ASN A 105 4.84 -13.29 15.45
N PHE A 106 4.13 -14.13 14.67
CA PHE A 106 4.19 -14.08 13.22
C PHE A 106 3.55 -12.80 12.66
N HIS A 107 2.39 -12.40 13.18
CA HIS A 107 1.73 -11.15 12.82
C HIS A 107 2.58 -9.93 13.16
N ILE A 108 3.24 -9.95 14.33
CA ILE A 108 4.16 -8.87 14.73
C ILE A 108 5.32 -8.74 13.73
N ALA A 109 5.95 -9.86 13.34
CA ALA A 109 7.05 -9.84 12.39
C ALA A 109 6.60 -9.38 10.99
N LEU A 110 5.44 -9.83 10.53
CA LEU A 110 4.85 -9.46 9.25
C LEU A 110 4.54 -7.95 9.20
N ILE A 111 3.79 -7.45 10.18
CA ILE A 111 3.40 -6.03 10.27
C ILE A 111 4.64 -5.15 10.39
N SER A 112 5.64 -5.53 11.19
CA SER A 112 6.89 -4.78 11.31
C SER A 112 7.63 -4.66 9.98
N THR A 113 7.68 -5.76 9.21
CA THR A 113 8.31 -5.77 7.88
C THR A 113 7.55 -4.88 6.89
N MET A 114 6.22 -4.95 6.89
CA MET A 114 5.37 -4.06 6.10
C MET A 114 5.53 -2.60 6.52
N SER A 115 5.61 -2.28 7.80
CA SER A 115 5.82 -0.89 8.25
C SER A 115 7.16 -0.33 7.76
N ILE A 116 8.23 -1.12 7.80
CA ILE A 116 9.55 -0.70 7.28
C ILE A 116 9.49 -0.45 5.78
N MET A 117 8.88 -1.37 5.01
CA MET A 117 8.71 -1.20 3.56
C MET A 117 7.86 0.03 3.22
N GLY A 118 6.76 0.24 3.95
CA GLY A 118 5.90 1.41 3.80
C GLY A 118 6.64 2.72 4.06
N ALA A 119 7.43 2.78 5.13
CA ALA A 119 8.25 3.94 5.45
C ALA A 119 9.27 4.27 4.34
N LEU A 120 9.92 3.25 3.76
CA LEU A 120 10.86 3.43 2.63
C LEU A 120 10.16 3.97 1.38
N ILE A 121 8.96 3.47 1.06
CA ILE A 121 8.17 3.96 -0.08
C ILE A 121 7.76 5.41 0.12
N ILE A 122 7.26 5.77 1.31
CA ILE A 122 6.90 7.14 1.65
C ILE A 122 8.11 8.07 1.55
N ALA A 123 9.27 7.66 2.09
CA ALA A 123 10.50 8.43 2.00
C ALA A 123 10.93 8.65 0.54
N HIS A 124 10.82 7.63 -0.31
CA HIS A 124 11.13 7.72 -1.73
C HIS A 124 10.18 8.68 -2.49
N ILE A 125 8.89 8.67 -2.15
CA ILE A 125 7.89 9.59 -2.70
C ILE A 125 8.24 11.04 -2.34
N PHE A 126 8.49 11.32 -1.05
CA PHE A 126 8.86 12.68 -0.61
C PHE A 126 10.17 13.16 -1.24
N GLY A 127 11.17 12.29 -1.36
CA GLY A 127 12.42 12.59 -2.05
C GLY A 127 12.20 12.97 -3.51
N THR A 128 11.36 12.19 -4.23
CA THR A 128 11.06 12.48 -5.63
C THR A 128 10.27 13.77 -5.81
N ILE A 129 9.27 14.03 -4.97
CA ILE A 129 8.49 15.28 -5.02
C ILE A 129 9.40 16.49 -4.80
N THR A 130 10.32 16.42 -3.83
CA THR A 130 11.28 17.49 -3.54
C THR A 130 12.19 17.79 -4.74
N LEU A 131 12.67 16.75 -5.42
CA LEU A 131 13.46 16.89 -6.66
C LEU A 131 12.64 17.51 -7.80
N VAL A 132 11.37 17.14 -7.95
CA VAL A 132 10.49 17.70 -8.98
C VAL A 132 10.23 19.19 -8.71
N VAL A 133 9.86 19.55 -7.48
CA VAL A 133 9.57 20.94 -7.08
C VAL A 133 10.80 21.84 -7.25
N SER A 134 11.98 21.37 -6.82
CA SER A 134 13.23 22.14 -7.02
C SER A 134 13.56 22.34 -8.50
N THR A 135 13.30 21.34 -9.34
CA THR A 135 13.51 21.42 -10.80
C THR A 135 12.53 22.41 -11.45
N LEU A 136 11.28 22.44 -11.00
CA LEU A 136 10.27 23.39 -11.49
C LEU A 136 10.62 24.83 -11.10
N ASN A 137 10.98 25.07 -9.83
CA ASN A 137 11.37 26.40 -9.36
C ASN A 137 12.59 26.96 -10.11
N ARG A 138 13.59 26.11 -10.40
CA ARG A 138 14.78 26.53 -11.17
C ARG A 138 14.47 26.93 -12.61
N LYS A 139 13.39 26.42 -13.23
CA LYS A 139 12.98 26.79 -14.60
C LYS A 139 12.11 28.05 -14.64
N SER A 140 11.59 28.48 -13.49
CA SER A 140 10.72 29.67 -13.37
C SER A 140 11.50 30.96 -13.05
N GLN A 141 12.79 30.83 -12.71
CA GLN A 141 13.74 31.94 -12.57
C GLN A 141 14.55 32.10 -13.85
#